data_AF-A0A837I965-F1
#
_entry.id   AF-A0A837I965-F1
#
_cell.length_a   1.000
_cell.length_b   1.000
_cell.length_c   1.000
_cell.angle_alpha   90.00
_cell.angle_beta   90.00
_cell.angle_gamma   90.00
#
_symmetry.space_group_name_H-M   'P 1'
#
loop_
_entity.id
_entity.type
_entity.pdbx_description
1 polymer ?
#
loop_
_entity_poly.entity_id
_entity_poly.type
_entity_poly.pdbx_seq_one_letter_code
_entity_poly.pdbx_strand_id
1 'polypeptide(L)'
;MIAIRDTEISHSNPYSTFERWTTIQKGFAEYGDLVKIVVIPDIDEVCYGRDVGYAIRKIDLDKGTESISGTKTREENPPFYPIYWLTGQSGSGKTTLAEELHKEIGAVILDGDEMRKSISLGMGFSKEDRDEHNLRVARLAKVFSKRSSVIVSVIAPFEETRKKIDDLIKPVWIYVKRKYKISKDKPYEPPKNPDLIVNSDIQTTQEQVRKVLAFIKKP
;
A
#
# COMPACT_ATOMS: atom_id res chain seq x y z
N MET A 1 -19.80 -28.31 -13.69
CA MET A 1 -19.63 -26.87 -13.98
C MET A 1 -18.33 -26.43 -13.33
N ILE A 2 -17.48 -25.69 -14.05
CA ILE A 2 -16.26 -25.09 -13.52
C ILE A 2 -16.47 -23.57 -13.49
N ALA A 3 -16.33 -22.96 -12.31
CA ALA A 3 -16.48 -21.52 -12.15
C ALA A 3 -15.10 -20.89 -11.94
N ILE A 4 -14.80 -19.85 -12.71
CA ILE A 4 -13.54 -19.09 -12.66
C ILE A 4 -13.86 -17.72 -12.07
N ARG A 5 -13.23 -17.37 -10.95
CA ARG A 5 -13.34 -16.03 -10.37
C ARG A 5 -12.68 -15.00 -11.27
N ASP A 6 -13.38 -13.91 -11.51
CA ASP A 6 -12.83 -12.74 -12.17
C ASP A 6 -11.97 -11.95 -11.18
N THR A 7 -10.65 -12.15 -11.26
CA THR A 7 -9.68 -11.55 -10.34
C THR A 7 -8.62 -10.82 -11.13
N GLU A 8 -8.12 -9.72 -10.60
CA GLU A 8 -6.98 -9.01 -11.17
C GLU A 8 -5.72 -9.90 -11.21
N ILE A 9 -4.82 -9.57 -12.14
CA ILE A 9 -3.52 -10.22 -12.25
C ILE A 9 -2.66 -9.76 -11.07
N SER A 10 -2.07 -10.71 -10.36
CA SER A 10 -1.19 -10.44 -9.22
C SER A 10 -0.02 -11.41 -9.19
N HIS A 11 0.96 -11.17 -8.34
CA HIS A 11 2.07 -12.09 -8.14
C HIS A 11 1.61 -13.49 -7.68
N SER A 12 0.47 -13.58 -6.98
CA SER A 12 -0.15 -14.85 -6.55
C SER A 12 -1.10 -15.46 -7.58
N ASN A 13 -1.54 -14.69 -8.58
CA ASN A 13 -2.38 -15.15 -9.68
C ASN A 13 -1.89 -14.47 -10.99
N PRO A 14 -0.84 -15.02 -11.63
CA PRO A 14 -0.16 -14.36 -12.73
C PRO A 14 -0.94 -14.43 -14.05
N TYR A 15 -2.03 -15.19 -14.09
CA TYR A 15 -2.83 -15.42 -15.30
C TYR A 15 -4.12 -14.61 -15.25
N SER A 16 -4.45 -13.98 -16.38
CA SER A 16 -5.75 -13.33 -16.57
C SER A 16 -6.90 -14.33 -16.50
N THR A 17 -8.11 -13.84 -16.24
CA THR A 17 -9.34 -14.65 -16.31
C THR A 17 -9.48 -15.37 -17.65
N PHE A 18 -9.11 -14.71 -18.75
CA PHE A 18 -9.16 -15.29 -20.10
C PHE A 18 -8.14 -16.40 -20.33
N GLU A 19 -6.89 -16.25 -19.86
CA GLU A 19 -5.86 -17.29 -19.97
C GLU A 19 -6.22 -18.53 -19.13
N ARG A 20 -6.75 -18.32 -17.93
CA ARG A 20 -7.24 -19.40 -17.07
C ARG A 20 -8.40 -20.13 -17.73
N TRP A 21 -9.36 -19.40 -18.30
CA TRP A 21 -10.49 -19.97 -19.03
C TRP A 21 -10.02 -20.81 -20.22
N THR A 22 -9.09 -20.27 -21.03
CA THR A 22 -8.54 -20.96 -22.20
C THR A 22 -7.79 -22.24 -21.80
N THR A 23 -7.02 -22.19 -20.71
CA THR A 23 -6.26 -23.34 -20.20
C THR A 23 -7.21 -24.44 -19.74
N ILE A 24 -8.23 -24.09 -18.96
CA ILE A 24 -9.24 -25.03 -18.47
C ILE A 24 -10.03 -25.59 -19.64
N GLN A 25 -10.47 -24.77 -20.60
CA GLN A 25 -11.22 -25.24 -21.76
C GLN A 25 -10.42 -26.28 -22.57
N LYS A 26 -9.12 -26.04 -22.79
CA LYS A 26 -8.24 -27.00 -23.46
C LYS A 26 -8.08 -28.30 -22.65
N GLY A 27 -7.89 -28.18 -21.33
CA GLY A 27 -7.74 -29.33 -20.44
C GLY A 27 -8.98 -30.23 -20.36
N PHE A 28 -10.16 -29.68 -20.62
CA PHE A 28 -11.44 -30.42 -20.59
C PHE A 28 -12.06 -30.63 -21.98
N ALA A 29 -11.31 -30.39 -23.07
CA ALA A 29 -11.84 -30.45 -24.43
C ALA A 29 -12.45 -31.82 -24.79
N GLU A 30 -11.90 -32.91 -24.24
CA GLU A 30 -12.40 -34.28 -24.46
C GLU A 30 -13.79 -34.54 -23.87
N TYR A 31 -14.20 -33.75 -22.86
CA TYR A 31 -15.51 -33.87 -22.22
C TYR A 31 -16.61 -33.07 -22.95
N GLY A 32 -16.24 -32.24 -23.93
CA GLY A 32 -17.18 -31.47 -24.76
C GLY A 32 -18.22 -30.72 -23.92
N ASP A 33 -19.50 -30.88 -24.28
CA ASP A 33 -20.63 -30.18 -23.65
C ASP A 33 -20.97 -30.69 -22.24
N LEU A 34 -20.31 -31.75 -21.75
CA LEU A 34 -20.50 -32.24 -20.38
C LEU A 34 -19.90 -31.27 -19.34
N VAL A 35 -19.00 -30.38 -19.75
CA VAL A 35 -18.33 -29.41 -18.87
C VAL A 35 -18.68 -27.98 -19.27
N LYS A 36 -19.56 -27.36 -18.48
CA LYS A 36 -19.83 -25.92 -18.57
C LYS A 36 -18.81 -25.12 -17.76
N ILE A 37 -18.07 -24.22 -18.41
CA ILE A 37 -17.15 -23.27 -17.77
C ILE A 37 -17.80 -21.89 -17.74
N VAL A 38 -17.84 -21.26 -16.57
CA VAL A 38 -18.41 -19.91 -16.38
C VAL A 38 -17.43 -19.00 -15.65
N VAL A 39 -17.41 -17.72 -16.01
CA VAL A 39 -16.72 -16.68 -15.22
C VAL A 39 -17.73 -16.13 -14.22
N ILE A 40 -17.31 -16.01 -12.97
CA ILE A 40 -18.10 -15.47 -11.87
C ILE A 40 -17.41 -14.26 -11.25
N PRO A 41 -18.13 -13.37 -10.56
CA PRO A 41 -17.52 -12.27 -9.81
C PRO A 41 -16.49 -12.75 -8.81
N ASP A 42 -15.66 -11.82 -8.33
CA ASP A 42 -14.74 -12.12 -7.25
C ASP A 42 -15.52 -12.36 -5.94
N ILE A 43 -15.65 -13.64 -5.55
CA ILE A 43 -16.47 -14.06 -4.40
C ILE A 43 -15.61 -14.70 -3.32
N ASP A 44 -16.01 -14.51 -2.06
CA ASP A 44 -15.34 -15.09 -0.90
C ASP A 44 -15.88 -16.47 -0.50
N GLU A 45 -17.15 -16.75 -0.78
CA GLU A 45 -17.83 -17.97 -0.33
C GLU A 45 -18.77 -18.53 -1.42
N VAL A 46 -18.87 -19.86 -1.49
CA VAL A 46 -19.84 -20.58 -2.31
C VAL A 46 -20.84 -21.28 -1.39
N CYS A 47 -22.05 -20.73 -1.30
CA CYS A 47 -23.16 -21.38 -0.60
C CYS A 47 -23.98 -22.22 -1.58
N TYR A 48 -24.24 -23.49 -1.24
CA TYR A 48 -25.11 -24.37 -2.03
C TYR A 48 -26.22 -24.95 -1.14
N GLY A 49 -27.41 -25.14 -1.73
CA GLY A 49 -28.61 -25.59 -1.02
C GLY A 49 -28.67 -27.11 -0.81
N ARG A 50 -29.82 -27.60 -0.34
CA ARG A 50 -30.09 -29.03 -0.08
C ARG A 50 -29.79 -29.91 -1.31
N ASP A 51 -29.19 -31.09 -1.06
CA ASP A 51 -28.75 -32.03 -2.10
C ASP A 51 -29.89 -32.44 -3.05
N VAL A 52 -29.84 -31.90 -4.26
CA VAL A 52 -30.77 -32.19 -5.36
C VAL A 52 -30.09 -32.95 -6.51
N GLY A 53 -29.09 -33.78 -6.18
CA GLY A 53 -28.51 -34.76 -7.12
C GLY A 53 -27.25 -34.33 -7.88
N TYR A 54 -26.53 -33.30 -7.43
CA TYR A 54 -25.18 -32.98 -7.95
C TYR A 54 -24.08 -33.51 -7.01
N ALA A 55 -22.91 -33.81 -7.57
CA ALA A 55 -21.71 -34.15 -6.80
C ALA A 55 -20.68 -33.01 -6.94
N ILE A 56 -20.17 -32.53 -5.80
CA ILE A 56 -19.01 -31.63 -5.78
C ILE A 56 -17.76 -32.52 -5.85
N ARG A 57 -16.96 -32.36 -6.91
CA ARG A 57 -15.72 -33.10 -7.10
C ARG A 57 -14.55 -32.12 -7.17
N LYS A 58 -13.55 -32.34 -6.33
CA LYS A 58 -12.25 -31.68 -6.48
C LYS A 58 -11.52 -32.36 -7.64
N ILE A 59 -10.95 -31.56 -8.54
CA ILE A 59 -10.04 -32.05 -9.58
C ILE A 59 -8.64 -31.71 -9.11
N ASP A 60 -7.76 -32.70 -9.11
CA ASP A 60 -6.34 -32.49 -8.81
C ASP A 60 -5.66 -31.94 -10.05
N LEU A 61 -5.01 -30.79 -9.91
CA LEU A 61 -4.27 -30.15 -11.00
C LEU A 61 -2.83 -30.68 -11.04
N ASP A 62 -2.03 -30.24 -12.02
CA ASP A 62 -0.61 -30.58 -12.02
C ASP A 62 0.08 -30.07 -10.75
N LYS A 63 1.18 -30.73 -10.35
CA LYS A 63 1.90 -30.42 -9.12
C LYS A 63 2.38 -28.96 -9.05
N GLY A 64 2.67 -28.34 -10.19
CA GLY A 64 3.06 -26.93 -10.25
C GLY A 64 1.90 -26.04 -9.83
N THR A 65 0.72 -26.24 -10.40
CA THR A 65 -0.48 -25.45 -10.10
C THR A 65 -1.02 -25.70 -8.69
N GLU A 66 -1.00 -26.95 -8.19
CA GLU A 66 -1.43 -27.25 -6.81
C GLU A 66 -0.46 -26.71 -5.75
N SER A 67 0.81 -26.54 -6.09
CA SER A 67 1.83 -26.00 -5.17
C SER A 67 1.70 -24.50 -4.90
N ILE A 68 0.94 -23.78 -5.72
CA ILE A 68 0.67 -22.35 -5.55
C ILE A 68 -0.41 -22.18 -4.48
N SER A 69 0.02 -22.09 -3.22
CA SER A 69 -0.87 -21.78 -2.11
C SER A 69 -0.91 -20.27 -1.88
N GLY A 70 -2.07 -19.64 -2.10
CA GLY A 70 -2.28 -18.23 -1.75
C GLY A 70 -2.02 -17.95 -0.25
N THR A 71 -2.20 -18.95 0.61
CA THR A 71 -1.89 -18.88 2.04
C THR A 71 -0.38 -18.87 2.28
N LYS A 72 0.40 -19.77 1.66
CA LYS A 72 1.87 -19.74 1.76
C LYS A 72 2.47 -18.47 1.16
N THR A 73 1.92 -17.97 0.05
CA THR A 73 2.36 -16.71 -0.55
C THR A 73 2.14 -15.51 0.38
N ARG A 74 1.06 -15.50 1.18
CA ARG A 74 0.79 -14.47 2.21
C ARG A 74 1.66 -14.61 3.45
N GLU A 75 2.08 -15.82 3.80
CA GLU A 75 3.01 -16.07 4.92
C GLU A 75 4.46 -15.72 4.54
N GLU A 76 4.86 -16.02 3.30
CA GLU A 76 6.21 -15.75 2.77
C GLU A 76 6.37 -14.28 2.31
N ASN A 77 5.28 -13.65 1.85
CA ASN A 77 5.18 -12.23 1.50
C ASN A 77 3.87 -11.63 2.05
N PRO A 78 3.84 -11.28 3.35
CA PRO A 78 2.68 -10.57 3.89
C PRO A 78 2.50 -9.27 3.10
N PRO A 79 1.25 -8.91 2.72
CA PRO A 79 1.01 -7.61 2.10
C PRO A 79 1.49 -6.55 3.09
N PHE A 80 2.47 -5.74 2.65
CA PHE A 80 2.92 -4.62 3.47
C PHE A 80 1.72 -3.71 3.71
N TYR A 81 1.45 -3.39 4.96
CA TYR A 81 0.50 -2.35 5.29
C TYR A 81 0.97 -1.02 4.68
N PRO A 82 0.04 -0.13 4.29
CA PRO A 82 0.41 1.14 3.68
C PRO A 82 1.32 1.99 4.56
N ILE A 83 2.27 2.68 3.91
CA ILE A 83 3.10 3.70 4.54
C ILE A 83 2.63 5.06 4.01
N TYR A 84 2.13 5.91 4.90
CA TYR A 84 1.72 7.27 4.59
C TYR A 84 2.85 8.24 4.95
N TRP A 85 3.41 8.90 3.94
CA TRP A 85 4.49 9.87 4.15
C TRP A 85 3.94 11.30 4.12
N LEU A 86 3.86 11.93 5.28
CA LEU A 86 3.52 13.34 5.40
C LEU A 86 4.77 14.17 5.14
N THR A 87 4.82 14.85 3.99
CA THR A 87 5.89 15.80 3.64
C THR A 87 5.35 17.22 3.67
N GLY A 88 6.20 18.18 4.01
CA GLY A 88 5.79 19.57 4.21
C GLY A 88 6.83 20.36 5.00
N GLN A 89 6.84 21.68 4.84
CA GLN A 89 7.71 22.57 5.60
C GLN A 89 7.55 22.40 7.12
N SER A 90 8.59 22.74 7.89
CA SER A 90 8.47 22.80 9.35
C SER A 90 7.31 23.72 9.75
N GLY A 91 6.54 23.29 10.75
CA GLY A 91 5.32 23.99 11.20
C GLY A 91 4.11 23.85 10.26
N SER A 92 4.13 23.01 9.22
CA SER A 92 2.94 22.79 8.38
C SER A 92 1.81 22.00 9.06
N GLY A 93 2.05 21.44 10.25
CA GLY A 93 1.06 20.65 10.99
C GLY A 93 1.14 19.14 10.75
N LYS A 94 2.25 18.63 10.19
CA LYS A 94 2.45 17.19 9.93
C LYS A 94 2.26 16.34 11.20
N THR A 95 2.94 16.68 12.29
CA THR A 95 2.88 15.92 13.54
C THR A 95 1.46 15.90 14.10
N THR A 96 0.77 17.05 14.13
CA THR A 96 -0.64 17.13 14.53
C THR A 96 -1.55 16.29 13.64
N LEU A 97 -1.37 16.34 12.33
CA LEU A 97 -2.15 15.50 11.39
C LEU A 97 -1.85 14.01 11.60
N ALA A 98 -0.59 13.63 11.85
CA ALA A 98 -0.19 12.26 12.12
C ALA A 98 -0.83 11.71 13.39
N GLU A 99 -0.85 12.49 14.47
CA GLU A 99 -1.47 12.12 15.75
C GLU A 99 -2.98 11.90 15.61
N GLU A 100 -3.68 12.78 14.90
CA GLU A 100 -5.13 12.62 14.68
C GLU A 100 -5.42 11.41 13.77
N LEU A 101 -4.62 11.20 12.72
CA LEU A 101 -4.76 10.01 11.88
C LEU A 101 -4.46 8.72 12.65
N HIS A 102 -3.46 8.72 13.53
CA HIS A 102 -3.15 7.57 14.38
C HIS A 102 -4.35 7.14 15.22
N LYS A 103 -5.11 8.08 15.79
CA LYS A 103 -6.32 7.78 16.57
C LYS A 103 -7.40 7.09 15.71
N GLU A 104 -7.48 7.45 14.44
CA GLU A 104 -8.52 6.96 13.52
C GLU A 104 -8.17 5.62 12.86
N ILE A 105 -6.88 5.36 12.56
CA ILE A 105 -6.45 4.16 11.82
C ILE A 105 -5.47 3.26 12.58
N GLY A 106 -5.07 3.61 13.81
CA GLY A 106 -4.18 2.79 14.65
C GLY A 106 -2.76 2.63 14.11
N ALA A 107 -2.31 3.49 13.20
CA ALA A 107 -1.02 3.38 12.52
C ALA A 107 0.17 3.77 13.40
N VAL A 108 1.33 3.13 13.24
CA VAL A 108 2.56 3.52 13.95
C VAL A 108 3.06 4.87 13.42
N ILE A 109 3.39 5.81 14.30
CA ILE A 109 3.97 7.10 13.90
C ILE A 109 5.49 7.03 13.96
N LEU A 110 6.16 7.47 12.89
CA LEU A 110 7.57 7.81 12.88
C LEU A 110 7.73 9.33 12.73
N ASP A 111 7.85 10.04 13.85
CA ASP A 111 8.01 11.50 13.87
C ASP A 111 9.47 11.91 13.65
N GLY A 112 9.71 12.91 12.80
CA GLY A 112 11.07 13.32 12.42
C GLY A 112 11.94 13.78 13.59
N ASP A 113 11.37 14.42 14.61
CA ASP A 113 12.16 14.91 15.74
C ASP A 113 12.54 13.75 16.68
N GLU A 114 11.63 12.79 16.89
CA GLU A 114 11.92 11.56 17.63
C GLU A 114 12.93 10.67 16.89
N MET A 115 12.73 10.47 15.58
CA MET A 115 13.64 9.68 14.75
C MET A 115 15.04 10.31 14.70
N ARG A 116 15.15 11.65 14.70
CA ARG A 116 16.47 12.30 14.77
C ARG A 116 17.21 11.97 16.05
N LYS A 117 16.52 11.98 17.18
CA LYS A 117 17.08 11.68 18.51
C LYS A 117 17.43 10.20 18.69
N SER A 118 16.78 9.30 17.97
CA SER A 118 16.98 7.85 18.14
C SER A 118 17.94 7.24 17.12
N ILE A 119 17.74 7.51 15.83
CA ILE A 119 18.44 6.80 14.74
C ILE A 119 19.39 7.68 13.92
N SER A 120 19.49 8.97 14.24
CA SER A 120 20.40 9.94 13.58
C SER A 120 21.25 10.73 14.57
N LEU A 121 21.65 10.08 15.67
CA LEU A 121 22.57 10.64 16.65
C LEU A 121 23.88 11.09 15.97
N GLY A 122 24.28 12.34 16.25
CA GLY A 122 25.51 12.93 15.70
C GLY A 122 25.41 13.47 14.27
N MET A 123 24.27 13.32 13.58
CA MET A 123 24.05 13.93 12.26
C MET A 123 23.69 15.41 12.37
N GLY A 124 24.23 16.22 11.46
CA GLY A 124 23.85 17.61 11.30
C GLY A 124 22.58 17.81 10.48
N PHE A 125 22.52 18.95 9.79
CA PHE A 125 21.41 19.36 8.93
C PHE A 125 21.85 19.64 7.49
N SER A 126 23.02 19.12 7.08
CA SER A 126 23.49 19.16 5.69
C SER A 126 22.51 18.44 4.76
N LYS A 127 22.66 18.61 3.44
CA LYS A 127 21.82 17.88 2.48
C LYS A 127 22.01 16.37 2.66
N GLU A 128 23.25 15.94 2.78
CA GLU A 128 23.67 14.55 2.92
C GLU A 128 23.11 13.93 4.22
N ASP A 129 23.19 14.66 5.34
CA ASP A 129 22.62 14.22 6.62
C ASP A 129 21.09 14.09 6.54
N ARG A 130 20.42 15.03 5.85
CA ARG A 130 18.97 14.96 5.65
C ARG A 130 18.61 13.77 4.76
N ASP A 131 19.39 13.51 3.72
CA ASP A 131 19.16 12.41 2.78
C ASP A 131 19.30 11.07 3.50
N GLU A 132 20.40 10.87 4.22
CA GLU A 132 20.62 9.64 5.00
C GLU A 132 19.59 9.47 6.12
N HIS A 133 19.22 10.55 6.83
CA HIS A 133 18.15 10.50 7.84
C HIS A 133 16.82 10.03 7.24
N ASN A 134 16.38 10.61 6.11
CA ASN A 134 15.13 10.20 5.47
C ASN A 134 15.20 8.73 5.00
N LEU A 135 16.33 8.27 4.46
CA LEU A 135 16.49 6.87 4.04
C LEU A 135 16.49 5.90 5.23
N ARG A 136 17.04 6.29 6.39
CA ARG A 136 16.94 5.49 7.62
C ARG A 136 15.50 5.36 8.09
N VAL A 137 14.74 6.47 8.10
CA VAL A 137 13.32 6.44 8.45
C VAL A 137 12.53 5.57 7.46
N ALA A 138 12.82 5.66 6.16
CA ALA A 138 12.17 4.83 5.14
C ALA A 138 12.44 3.32 5.34
N ARG A 139 13.70 2.94 5.63
CA ARG A 139 14.05 1.54 5.95
C ARG A 139 13.31 1.05 7.20
N LEU A 140 13.21 1.89 8.23
CA LEU A 140 12.49 1.56 9.46
C LEU A 140 10.97 1.42 9.21
N ALA A 141 10.38 2.34 8.44
CA ALA A 141 8.97 2.28 8.04
C ALA A 141 8.66 0.97 7.29
N LYS A 142 9.55 0.50 6.41
CA LYS A 142 9.43 -0.79 5.71
C LYS A 142 9.39 -1.99 6.65
N VAL A 143 10.10 -1.92 7.79
CA VAL A 143 10.10 -2.99 8.79
C VAL A 143 8.78 -2.99 9.55
N PHE A 144 8.30 -1.83 9.99
CA PHE A 144 7.02 -1.70 10.70
C PHE A 144 5.82 -2.04 9.81
N SER A 145 5.88 -1.70 8.52
CA SER A 145 4.81 -1.99 7.56
C SER A 145 4.54 -3.48 7.35
N LYS A 146 5.40 -4.36 7.84
CA LYS A 146 5.11 -5.81 7.88
C LYS A 146 4.02 -6.20 8.87
N ARG A 147 3.67 -5.31 9.81
CA ARG A 147 2.75 -5.61 10.93
C ARG A 147 1.65 -4.58 11.13
N SER A 148 1.84 -3.34 10.70
CA SER A 148 0.86 -2.27 10.85
C SER A 148 1.09 -1.17 9.82
N SER A 149 0.05 -0.41 9.47
CA SER A 149 0.21 0.84 8.72
C SER A 149 1.15 1.79 9.47
N VAL A 150 1.90 2.59 8.71
CA VAL A 150 2.91 3.51 9.24
C VAL A 150 2.65 4.92 8.74
N ILE A 151 2.67 5.91 9.62
CA ILE A 151 2.63 7.34 9.27
C ILE A 151 4.02 7.92 9.53
N VAL A 152 4.68 8.40 8.49
CA VAL A 152 5.97 9.08 8.57
C VAL A 152 5.74 10.60 8.55
N SER A 153 6.12 11.30 9.62
CA SER A 153 6.00 12.76 9.73
C SER A 153 7.39 13.42 9.61
N VAL A 154 7.92 13.50 8.38
CA VAL A 154 9.26 14.02 8.11
C VAL A 154 9.25 14.97 6.91
N ILE A 155 10.07 16.03 6.94
CA ILE A 155 10.08 17.07 5.92
C ILE A 155 10.39 16.51 4.51
N ALA A 156 11.35 15.58 4.36
CA ALA A 156 11.81 15.05 3.05
C ALA A 156 11.95 16.14 1.96
N PRO A 157 12.85 17.13 2.15
CA PRO A 157 12.81 18.40 1.41
C PRO A 157 13.24 18.33 -0.05
N PHE A 158 13.98 17.30 -0.46
CA PHE A 158 14.58 17.21 -1.80
C PHE A 158 13.90 16.15 -2.64
N GLU A 159 13.61 16.48 -3.90
CA GLU A 159 12.98 15.58 -4.86
C GLU A 159 13.80 14.30 -5.09
N GLU A 160 15.12 14.44 -5.19
CA GLU A 160 16.04 13.32 -5.36
C GLU A 160 15.88 12.26 -4.24
N THR A 161 15.72 12.73 -3.01
CA THR A 161 15.57 11.88 -1.83
C THR A 161 14.21 11.21 -1.81
N ARG A 162 13.15 11.91 -2.20
CA ARG A 162 11.81 11.32 -2.36
C ARG A 162 11.81 10.21 -3.41
N LYS A 163 12.49 10.39 -4.54
CA LYS A 163 12.65 9.33 -5.55
C LYS A 163 13.35 8.08 -5.00
N LYS A 164 14.43 8.26 -4.23
CA LYS A 164 15.12 7.12 -3.58
C LYS A 164 14.20 6.40 -2.58
N ILE A 165 13.31 7.13 -1.90
CA ILE A 165 12.31 6.56 -0.99
C ILE A 165 11.24 5.80 -1.80
N ASP A 166 10.78 6.34 -2.93
CA ASP A 166 9.85 5.66 -3.84
C ASP A 166 10.40 4.32 -4.29
N ASP A 167 11.66 4.28 -4.75
CA ASP A 167 12.31 3.05 -5.18
C ASP A 167 12.43 2.02 -4.04
N LEU A 168 12.50 2.47 -2.79
CA LEU A 168 12.69 1.61 -1.62
C LEU A 168 11.38 1.03 -1.05
N ILE A 169 10.35 1.89 -0.91
CA ILE A 169 9.12 1.57 -0.16
C ILE A 169 7.81 1.99 -0.84
N LYS A 170 7.84 2.80 -1.91
CA LYS A 170 6.65 3.33 -2.60
C LYS A 170 5.55 3.83 -1.65
N PRO A 171 5.83 4.83 -0.79
CA PRO A 171 4.85 5.29 0.18
C PRO A 171 3.75 6.11 -0.51
N VAL A 172 2.62 6.27 0.17
CA VAL A 172 1.59 7.25 -0.20
C VAL A 172 2.04 8.64 0.27
N TRP A 173 2.36 9.52 -0.68
CA TRP A 173 2.79 10.89 -0.41
C TRP A 173 1.61 11.81 -0.12
N ILE A 174 1.56 12.29 1.11
CA ILE A 174 0.61 13.32 1.54
C ILE A 174 1.38 14.63 1.74
N TYR A 175 1.17 15.57 0.82
CA TYR A 175 1.77 16.89 0.92
C TYR A 175 0.92 17.80 1.81
N VAL A 176 1.48 18.16 2.97
CA VAL A 176 0.92 19.14 3.90
C VAL A 176 1.40 20.53 3.50
N LYS A 177 0.66 21.15 2.57
CA LYS A 177 0.92 22.47 1.99
C LYS A 177 0.60 23.57 3.01
N ARG A 178 1.43 24.61 3.00
CA ARG A 178 1.16 25.89 3.66
C ARG A 178 1.84 27.02 2.89
N LYS A 179 1.59 28.27 3.25
CA LYS A 179 2.38 29.42 2.82
C LYS A 179 3.71 29.40 3.58
N TYR A 180 4.79 29.54 2.83
CA TYR A 180 6.14 29.59 3.37
C TYR A 180 7.07 30.40 2.46
N LYS A 181 8.19 30.84 3.03
CA LYS A 181 9.27 31.47 2.28
C LYS A 181 10.41 30.46 2.17
N ILE A 182 10.85 30.18 0.94
CA ILE A 182 12.06 29.40 0.68
C ILE A 182 13.27 30.28 1.04
N SER A 183 14.21 29.72 1.80
CA SER A 183 15.51 30.35 2.06
C SER A 183 16.62 29.31 1.93
N LYS A 184 17.88 29.77 1.83
CA LYS A 184 19.05 28.88 1.83
C LYS A 184 19.11 27.99 3.07
N ASP A 185 18.64 28.48 4.22
CA ASP A 185 18.64 27.74 5.49
C ASP A 185 17.47 26.74 5.61
N LYS A 186 16.40 26.98 4.84
CA LYS A 186 15.18 26.15 4.81
C LYS A 186 14.85 25.73 3.38
N PRO A 187 15.76 24.99 2.70
CA PRO A 187 15.49 24.50 1.36
C PRO A 187 14.34 23.49 1.43
N TYR A 188 13.39 23.64 0.51
CA TYR A 188 12.26 22.73 0.36
C TYR A 188 11.75 22.81 -1.07
N GLU A 189 11.81 21.68 -1.76
CA GLU A 189 11.24 21.48 -3.09
C GLU A 189 9.87 20.83 -2.90
N PRO A 190 8.75 21.51 -3.21
CA PRO A 190 7.43 20.89 -3.19
C PRO A 190 7.39 19.62 -4.04
N PRO A 191 6.72 18.56 -3.57
CA PRO A 191 6.47 17.39 -4.40
C PRO A 191 5.64 17.81 -5.61
N LYS A 192 6.05 17.39 -6.81
CA LYS A 192 5.35 17.73 -8.06
C LYS A 192 4.04 16.95 -8.21
N ASN A 193 4.07 15.66 -7.88
CA ASN A 193 2.96 14.73 -8.03
C ASN A 193 2.72 13.94 -6.72
N PRO A 194 2.36 14.59 -5.60
CA PRO A 194 1.96 13.85 -4.40
C PRO A 194 0.61 13.14 -4.63
N ASP A 195 0.41 11.98 -4.01
CA ASP A 195 -0.86 11.24 -4.08
C ASP A 195 -2.04 12.04 -3.50
N LEU A 196 -1.77 12.84 -2.46
CA LEU A 196 -2.75 13.71 -1.85
C LEU A 196 -2.14 15.04 -1.39
N ILE A 197 -2.89 16.12 -1.55
CA ILE A 197 -2.53 17.44 -1.00
C ILE A 197 -3.57 17.85 0.04
N VAL A 198 -3.09 18.22 1.23
CA VAL A 198 -3.85 18.93 2.26
C VAL A 198 -3.22 20.31 2.49
N ASN A 199 -4.02 21.33 2.78
CA ASN A 199 -3.56 22.71 2.85
C ASN A 199 -3.91 23.36 4.20
N SER A 200 -2.90 23.56 5.03
CA SER A 200 -3.03 24.14 6.36
C SER A 200 -3.35 25.63 6.40
N ASP A 201 -3.26 26.34 5.27
CA ASP A 201 -3.66 27.76 5.23
C ASP A 201 -5.18 27.94 5.13
N ILE A 202 -5.90 26.92 4.64
CA ILE A 202 -7.33 27.03 4.29
C ILE A 202 -8.17 25.89 4.87
N GLN A 203 -7.55 24.86 5.44
CA GLN A 203 -8.23 23.71 6.02
C GLN A 203 -7.85 23.56 7.49
N THR A 204 -8.84 23.35 8.34
CA THR A 204 -8.67 22.90 9.73
C THR A 204 -8.09 21.48 9.78
N THR A 205 -7.45 21.11 10.89
CA THR A 205 -6.91 19.75 11.09
C THR A 205 -7.97 18.67 10.83
N GLN A 206 -9.19 18.86 11.32
CA GLN A 206 -10.29 17.90 11.14
C GLN A 206 -10.72 17.74 9.67
N GLU A 207 -10.74 18.83 8.90
CA GLU A 207 -11.00 18.75 7.44
C GLU A 207 -9.88 18.01 6.71
N GLN A 208 -8.62 18.20 7.13
CA GLN A 208 -7.49 17.47 6.58
C GLN A 208 -7.59 15.98 6.89
N VAL A 209 -7.87 15.61 8.15
CA VAL A 209 -8.06 14.21 8.58
C VAL A 209 -9.16 13.55 7.77
N ARG A 210 -10.35 14.17 7.66
CA ARG A 210 -11.46 13.63 6.86
C ARG A 210 -11.06 13.42 5.40
N LYS A 211 -10.32 14.36 4.81
CA LYS A 211 -9.86 14.26 3.42
C LYS A 211 -8.87 13.09 3.24
N VAL A 212 -7.94 12.91 4.18
CA VAL A 212 -7.01 11.78 4.16
C VAL A 212 -7.75 10.45 4.34
N LEU A 213 -8.65 10.35 5.32
CA LEU A 213 -9.44 9.14 5.54
C LEU A 213 -10.32 8.78 4.33
N ALA A 214 -10.93 9.78 3.69
CA ALA A 214 -11.71 9.58 2.48
C ALA A 214 -10.84 9.10 1.30
N PHE A 215 -9.58 9.52 1.23
CA PHE A 215 -8.62 9.02 0.24
C PHE A 215 -8.21 7.58 0.53
N ILE A 216 -7.90 7.26 1.78
CA ILE A 216 -7.45 5.92 2.21
C ILE A 216 -8.56 4.88 2.06
N LYS A 217 -9.82 5.25 2.26
CA LYS A 217 -10.99 4.36 2.17
C LYS A 217 -11.56 4.21 0.76
N LYS A 218 -10.94 4.80 -0.27
CA LYS A 218 -11.37 4.53 -1.66
C LYS A 218 -11.11 3.05 -1.96
N PRO A 219 -12.13 2.32 -2.47
CA PRO A 219 -11.99 0.90 -2.80
C PRO A 219 -10.96 0.67 -3.91
#